data_AF-A0A7M5XGI1-F1
#
_entry.id   AF-A0A7M5XGI1-F1
#
_cell.length_a   1.000
_cell.length_b   1.000
_cell.length_c   1.000
_cell.angle_alpha   90.00
_cell.angle_beta   90.00
_cell.angle_gamma   90.00
#
_symmetry.space_group_name_H-M   'P 1'
#
loop_
_entity.id
_entity.type
_entity.pdbx_description
1 polymer ?
#
loop_
_entity_poly.entity_id
_entity_poly.type
_entity_poly.pdbx_seq_one_letter_code
_entity_poly.pdbx_strand_id
1 'polypeptide(L)'
;MNTLHVFLAVCVFVVVTCHDVNDLQGAVNAKFDQLKEKIGEEQQDFNKKIQQGSNTTDATSWKIKLGKLSTKMNQALAEVWDIFDDEHQAISELKKNLSSFQSQLVVLNADIRNDFQKKINELENKFKQDSQQMKTQLELSFKSSLQNQANVFQNKISQQNQQINRLSSEVSKPSTWPAGSYCIFRSGSCPPGFVARGGYINAIRTYSADNRYIKAMTFGNSQIKCHGSCGQYGPYAELHIYTCCK
;
A
#
# COMPACT_ATOMS: atom_id res chain seq x y z
N MET A 1 -22.56 -10.54 12.51
CA MET A 1 -23.11 -11.89 12.78
C MET A 1 -24.64 -11.98 12.68
N ASN A 2 -25.41 -10.89 12.57
CA ASN A 2 -26.90 -10.96 12.59
C ASN A 2 -27.58 -11.22 11.23
N THR A 3 -26.95 -10.94 10.10
CA THR A 3 -27.57 -11.09 8.77
C THR A 3 -27.80 -12.54 8.35
N LEU A 4 -26.95 -13.47 8.79
CA LEU A 4 -27.07 -14.89 8.45
C LEU A 4 -28.27 -15.56 9.15
N HIS A 5 -28.59 -15.13 10.38
CA HIS A 5 -29.72 -15.68 11.14
C HIS A 5 -31.07 -15.19 10.60
N VAL A 6 -31.14 -13.96 10.11
CA VAL A 6 -32.34 -13.44 9.44
C VAL A 6 -32.60 -14.19 8.13
N PHE A 7 -31.55 -14.47 7.35
CA PHE A 7 -31.69 -15.20 6.10
C PHE A 7 -32.15 -16.65 6.31
N LEU A 8 -31.59 -17.34 7.31
CA LEU A 8 -32.01 -18.70 7.68
C LEU A 8 -33.46 -18.73 8.20
N ALA A 9 -33.89 -17.74 8.98
CA ALA A 9 -35.26 -17.66 9.47
C ALA A 9 -36.28 -17.47 8.33
N VAL A 10 -35.96 -16.62 7.33
CA VAL A 10 -36.83 -16.41 6.15
C VAL A 10 -36.91 -17.68 5.31
N CYS A 11 -35.78 -18.38 5.08
CA CYS A 11 -35.78 -19.62 4.31
C CYS A 11 -36.60 -20.73 4.99
N VAL A 12 -36.49 -20.89 6.32
CA VAL A 12 -37.27 -21.88 7.06
C VAL A 12 -38.77 -21.55 7.00
N PHE A 13 -39.14 -20.28 7.11
CA PHE A 13 -40.54 -19.85 7.06
C PHE A 13 -41.21 -20.08 5.68
N VAL A 14 -40.47 -19.84 4.59
CA VAL A 14 -40.95 -20.11 3.21
C VAL A 14 -41.16 -21.61 2.96
N VAL A 15 -40.28 -22.46 3.50
CA VAL A 15 -40.39 -23.92 3.33
C VAL A 15 -41.57 -24.48 4.12
N VAL A 16 -41.81 -24.01 5.35
CA VAL A 16 -42.93 -24.47 6.19
C VAL A 16 -44.27 -24.10 5.55
N THR A 17 -44.44 -22.85 5.12
CA THR A 17 -45.70 -22.39 4.50
C THR A 17 -46.03 -23.07 3.17
N CYS A 18 -45.03 -23.54 2.41
CA CYS A 18 -45.28 -24.30 1.18
C CYS A 18 -45.70 -25.76 1.44
N HIS A 19 -45.32 -26.35 2.59
CA HIS A 19 -45.73 -27.70 2.93
C HIS A 19 -47.21 -27.74 3.33
N ASP A 20 -47.63 -26.77 4.16
CA ASP A 20 -48.98 -26.70 4.71
C ASP A 20 -50.06 -26.45 3.63
N VAL A 21 -49.75 -25.69 2.57
CA VAL A 21 -50.70 -25.43 1.47
C VAL A 21 -51.02 -26.69 0.66
N ASN A 22 -50.04 -27.57 0.47
CA ASN A 22 -50.26 -28.84 -0.25
C ASN A 22 -51.10 -29.81 0.58
N ASP A 23 -50.87 -29.84 1.90
CA ASP A 23 -51.63 -30.67 2.83
C ASP A 23 -53.09 -30.18 2.96
N LEU A 24 -53.29 -28.86 2.96
CA LEU A 24 -54.62 -28.24 2.97
C LEU A 24 -55.40 -28.55 1.67
N GLN A 25 -54.74 -28.43 0.51
CA GLN A 25 -55.34 -28.82 -0.77
C GLN A 25 -55.73 -30.30 -0.78
N GLY A 26 -54.89 -31.17 -0.20
CA GLY A 26 -55.20 -32.58 0.00
C GLY A 26 -56.44 -32.82 0.87
N ALA A 27 -56.54 -32.11 2.00
CA ALA A 27 -57.67 -32.25 2.93
C ALA A 27 -59.00 -31.75 2.32
N VAL A 28 -58.98 -30.62 1.62
CA VAL A 28 -60.16 -30.08 0.92
C VAL A 28 -60.60 -31.04 -0.19
N ASN A 29 -59.68 -31.54 -1.01
CA ASN A 29 -60.00 -32.50 -2.06
C ASN A 29 -60.59 -33.79 -1.47
N ALA A 30 -59.99 -34.33 -0.40
CA ALA A 30 -60.50 -35.53 0.28
C ALA A 30 -61.92 -35.34 0.82
N LYS A 31 -62.24 -34.17 1.40
CA LYS A 31 -63.60 -33.84 1.85
C LYS A 31 -64.57 -33.71 0.69
N PHE A 32 -64.14 -33.10 -0.42
CA PHE A 32 -64.96 -32.95 -1.62
C PHE A 32 -65.27 -34.31 -2.26
N ASP A 33 -64.29 -35.22 -2.29
CA ASP A 33 -64.46 -36.57 -2.80
C ASP A 33 -65.37 -37.41 -1.90
N GLN A 34 -65.24 -37.32 -0.57
CA GLN A 34 -66.18 -37.94 0.38
C GLN A 34 -67.63 -37.44 0.18
N LEU A 35 -67.80 -36.16 -0.12
CA LEU A 35 -69.12 -35.58 -0.38
C LEU A 35 -69.70 -36.08 -1.70
N LYS A 36 -68.89 -36.12 -2.77
CA LYS A 36 -69.28 -36.67 -4.08
C LYS A 36 -69.70 -38.13 -3.97
N GLU A 37 -68.95 -38.94 -3.23
CA GLU A 37 -69.24 -40.36 -3.02
C GLU A 37 -70.59 -40.53 -2.35
N LYS A 38 -70.84 -39.83 -1.23
CA LYS A 38 -72.14 -39.86 -0.54
C LYS A 38 -73.31 -39.41 -1.42
N ILE A 39 -73.13 -38.35 -2.21
CA ILE A 39 -74.16 -37.88 -3.15
C ILE A 39 -74.42 -38.96 -4.22
N GLY A 40 -73.36 -39.58 -4.75
CA GLY A 40 -73.44 -40.65 -5.73
C GLY A 40 -74.19 -41.89 -5.20
N GLU A 41 -73.87 -42.32 -3.97
CA GLU A 41 -74.55 -43.43 -3.30
C GLU A 41 -76.05 -43.15 -3.10
N GLU A 42 -76.39 -41.95 -2.62
CA GLU A 42 -77.79 -41.57 -2.42
C GLU A 42 -78.55 -41.45 -3.76
N GLN A 43 -77.90 -40.97 -4.81
CA GLN A 43 -78.47 -40.89 -6.15
C GLN A 43 -78.66 -42.28 -6.80
N GLN A 44 -77.75 -43.22 -6.57
CA GLN A 44 -77.89 -44.60 -7.02
C GLN A 44 -79.03 -45.34 -6.29
N ASP A 45 -79.12 -45.18 -4.96
CA ASP A 45 -80.23 -45.73 -4.17
C ASP A 45 -81.58 -45.16 -4.65
N PHE A 46 -81.63 -43.87 -4.96
CA PHE A 46 -82.79 -43.22 -5.57
C PHE A 46 -83.18 -43.85 -6.92
N ASN A 47 -82.23 -43.97 -7.86
CA ASN A 47 -82.47 -44.53 -9.19
C ASN A 47 -82.97 -45.99 -9.12
N LYS A 48 -82.40 -46.79 -8.21
CA LYS A 48 -82.78 -48.18 -8.00
C LYS A 48 -84.22 -48.31 -7.51
N LYS A 49 -84.67 -47.42 -6.62
CA LYS A 49 -86.04 -47.44 -6.07
C LYS A 49 -87.09 -46.91 -7.05
N ILE A 50 -86.73 -45.95 -7.90
CA ILE A 50 -87.56 -45.53 -9.04
C ILE A 50 -87.82 -46.71 -9.98
N GLN A 51 -86.79 -47.50 -10.32
CA GLN A 51 -86.91 -48.66 -11.21
C GLN A 51 -87.76 -49.80 -10.62
N GLN A 52 -87.92 -49.85 -9.30
CA GLN A 52 -88.67 -50.89 -8.59
C GLN A 52 -90.17 -50.60 -8.43
N GLY A 53 -90.69 -49.49 -9.00
CA GLY A 53 -92.14 -49.25 -9.09
C GLY A 53 -92.82 -48.99 -7.75
N SER A 54 -92.17 -48.28 -6.81
CA SER A 54 -92.81 -47.91 -5.53
C SER A 54 -94.03 -47.01 -5.74
N ASN A 55 -95.18 -47.45 -5.25
CA ASN A 55 -96.47 -46.77 -5.32
C ASN A 55 -96.47 -45.43 -4.55
N THR A 56 -97.34 -44.52 -4.98
CA THR A 56 -97.43 -43.08 -4.66
C THR A 56 -97.56 -42.66 -3.20
N THR A 57 -97.63 -43.58 -2.22
CA THR A 57 -97.58 -43.29 -0.78
C THR A 57 -96.17 -42.93 -0.28
N ASP A 58 -95.14 -43.17 -1.09
CA ASP A 58 -93.73 -42.95 -0.74
C ASP A 58 -93.26 -41.50 -0.96
N ALA A 59 -93.98 -40.68 -1.73
CA ALA A 59 -93.55 -39.34 -2.15
C ALA A 59 -93.28 -38.38 -0.97
N THR A 60 -94.06 -38.47 0.11
CA THR A 60 -93.87 -37.66 1.32
C THR A 60 -92.59 -38.05 2.08
N SER A 61 -92.31 -39.35 2.19
CA SER A 61 -91.07 -39.88 2.77
C SER A 61 -89.85 -39.38 2.00
N TRP A 62 -89.93 -39.36 0.67
CA TRP A 62 -88.89 -38.83 -0.22
C TRP A 62 -88.67 -37.33 -0.07
N LYS A 63 -89.74 -36.54 0.00
CA LYS A 63 -89.64 -35.08 0.24
C LYS A 63 -88.93 -34.78 1.56
N ILE A 64 -89.18 -35.58 2.60
CA ILE A 64 -88.50 -35.46 3.90
C ILE A 64 -87.01 -35.84 3.78
N LYS A 65 -86.66 -36.91 3.07
CA LYS A 65 -85.26 -37.32 2.86
C LYS A 65 -84.47 -36.29 2.04
N LEU A 66 -85.04 -35.78 0.95
CA LEU A 66 -84.45 -34.71 0.15
C LEU A 66 -84.26 -33.43 0.95
N GLY A 67 -85.24 -33.07 1.80
CA GLY A 67 -85.11 -31.95 2.73
C GLY A 67 -83.92 -32.12 3.67
N LYS A 68 -83.78 -33.31 4.30
CA LYS A 68 -82.64 -33.62 5.19
C LYS A 68 -81.29 -33.59 4.45
N LEU A 69 -81.22 -34.12 3.23
CA LEU A 69 -80.02 -34.07 2.41
C LEU A 69 -79.65 -32.63 2.07
N SER A 70 -80.63 -31.81 1.64
CA SER A 70 -80.42 -30.39 1.37
C SER A 70 -79.90 -29.65 2.60
N THR A 71 -80.44 -29.93 3.80
CA THR A 71 -79.94 -29.33 5.05
C THR A 71 -78.50 -29.74 5.33
N LYS A 72 -78.15 -31.02 5.20
CA LYS A 72 -76.76 -31.50 5.39
C LYS A 72 -75.79 -30.88 4.39
N MET A 73 -76.22 -30.73 3.14
CA MET A 73 -75.41 -30.09 2.10
C MET A 73 -75.17 -28.62 2.42
N ASN A 74 -76.21 -27.89 2.84
CA ASN A 74 -76.07 -26.49 3.24
C ASN A 74 -75.18 -26.34 4.49
N GLN A 75 -75.26 -27.25 5.45
CA GLN A 75 -74.37 -27.27 6.60
C GLN A 75 -72.92 -27.52 6.20
N ALA A 76 -72.65 -28.52 5.34
CA ALA A 76 -71.30 -28.79 4.86
C ALA A 76 -70.72 -27.62 4.06
N LEU A 77 -71.56 -26.93 3.26
CA LEU A 77 -71.15 -25.72 2.56
C LEU A 77 -70.81 -24.59 3.52
N ALA A 78 -71.58 -24.40 4.60
CA ALA A 78 -71.29 -23.41 5.63
C ALA A 78 -69.95 -23.70 6.33
N GLU A 79 -69.70 -24.96 6.72
CA GLU A 79 -68.42 -25.37 7.33
C GLU A 79 -67.24 -25.13 6.39
N VAL A 80 -67.39 -25.39 5.09
CA VAL A 80 -66.36 -25.09 4.09
C VAL A 80 -66.13 -23.59 3.96
N TRP A 81 -67.20 -22.77 3.98
CA TRP A 81 -67.09 -21.32 3.95
C TRP A 81 -66.37 -20.75 5.17
N ASP A 82 -66.66 -21.24 6.37
CA ASP A 82 -65.99 -20.82 7.60
C ASP A 82 -64.48 -21.11 7.53
N ILE A 83 -64.10 -22.30 7.05
CA ILE A 83 -62.68 -22.65 6.81
C ILE A 83 -62.05 -21.68 5.80
N PHE A 84 -62.74 -21.36 4.72
CA PHE A 84 -62.23 -20.40 3.72
C PHE A 84 -62.06 -18.98 4.29
N ASP A 85 -62.97 -18.53 5.16
CA ASP A 85 -62.86 -17.21 5.78
C ASP A 85 -61.69 -17.14 6.77
N ASP A 86 -61.54 -18.16 7.62
CA ASP A 86 -60.41 -18.27 8.57
C ASP A 86 -59.06 -18.25 7.84
N GLU A 87 -58.92 -19.04 6.76
CA GLU A 87 -57.72 -19.05 5.93
C GLU A 87 -57.49 -17.71 5.22
N HIS A 88 -58.55 -17.07 4.73
CA HIS A 88 -58.44 -15.76 4.10
C HIS A 88 -57.98 -14.69 5.11
N GLN A 89 -58.45 -14.74 6.35
CA GLN A 89 -58.00 -13.87 7.44
C GLN A 89 -56.53 -14.12 7.78
N ALA A 90 -56.10 -15.39 7.89
CA ALA A 90 -54.71 -15.75 8.13
C ALA A 90 -53.78 -15.24 7.01
N ILE A 91 -54.17 -15.40 5.74
CA ILE A 91 -53.44 -14.87 4.58
C ILE A 91 -53.35 -13.34 4.64
N SER A 92 -54.43 -12.66 5.04
CA SER A 92 -54.45 -11.20 5.18
C SER A 92 -53.46 -10.73 6.25
N GLU A 93 -53.42 -11.40 7.40
CA GLU A 93 -52.47 -11.10 8.48
C GLU A 93 -51.02 -11.37 8.06
N LEU A 94 -50.76 -12.49 7.37
CA LEU A 94 -49.45 -12.78 6.81
C LEU A 94 -48.98 -11.70 5.82
N LYS A 95 -49.87 -11.21 4.94
CA LYS A 95 -49.56 -10.10 4.03
C LYS A 95 -49.20 -8.81 4.77
N LYS A 96 -49.93 -8.50 5.84
CA LYS A 96 -49.65 -7.33 6.70
C LYS A 96 -48.29 -7.46 7.38
N ASN A 97 -47.98 -8.63 7.93
CA ASN A 97 -46.69 -8.91 8.57
C ASN A 97 -45.54 -8.86 7.56
N LEU A 98 -45.73 -9.40 6.36
CA LEU A 98 -44.75 -9.32 5.28
C LEU A 98 -44.47 -7.85 4.87
N SER A 99 -45.52 -7.03 4.76
CA SER A 99 -45.37 -5.61 4.42
C SER A 99 -44.65 -4.82 5.53
N SER A 100 -44.95 -5.15 6.80
CA SER A 100 -44.26 -4.59 7.96
C SER A 100 -42.77 -4.97 7.95
N PHE A 101 -42.45 -6.25 7.70
CA PHE A 101 -41.07 -6.72 7.62
C PHE A 101 -40.29 -6.08 6.47
N GLN A 102 -40.91 -5.94 5.29
CA GLN A 102 -40.34 -5.22 4.16
C GLN A 102 -40.01 -3.76 4.53
N SER A 103 -40.89 -3.08 5.25
CA SER A 103 -40.66 -1.71 5.71
C SER A 103 -39.49 -1.64 6.70
N GLN A 104 -39.40 -2.57 7.64
CA GLN A 104 -38.28 -2.67 8.58
C GLN A 104 -36.94 -2.92 7.86
N LEU A 105 -36.92 -3.77 6.83
CA LEU A 105 -35.72 -4.01 6.02
C LEU A 105 -35.23 -2.74 5.30
N VAL A 106 -36.14 -1.91 4.78
CA VAL A 106 -35.79 -0.64 4.14
C VAL A 106 -35.14 0.32 5.15
N VAL A 107 -35.72 0.44 6.35
CA VAL A 107 -35.16 1.28 7.43
C VAL A 107 -33.78 0.78 7.85
N LEU A 108 -33.65 -0.53 8.12
CA LEU A 108 -32.37 -1.13 8.50
C LEU A 108 -31.28 -0.90 7.45
N ASN A 109 -31.62 -1.02 6.16
CA ASN A 109 -30.67 -0.78 5.08
C ASN A 109 -30.24 0.71 5.01
N ALA A 110 -31.17 1.63 5.24
CA ALA A 110 -30.87 3.06 5.30
C ALA A 110 -29.94 3.37 6.49
N ASP A 111 -30.21 2.82 7.67
CA ASP A 111 -29.40 3.01 8.87
C ASP A 111 -27.98 2.46 8.69
N ILE A 112 -27.85 1.25 8.13
CA ILE A 112 -26.56 0.65 7.81
C ILE A 112 -25.78 1.54 6.83
N ARG A 113 -26.43 2.02 5.77
CA ARG A 113 -25.80 2.92 4.79
C ARG A 113 -25.34 4.22 5.44
N ASN A 114 -26.14 4.80 6.32
CA ASN A 114 -25.82 6.04 7.02
C ASN A 114 -24.65 5.86 7.99
N ASP A 115 -24.61 4.76 8.75
CA ASP A 115 -23.49 4.45 9.65
C ASP A 115 -22.17 4.26 8.87
N PHE A 116 -22.21 3.52 7.76
CA PHE A 116 -21.05 3.37 6.90
C PHE A 116 -20.60 4.70 6.30
N GLN A 117 -21.51 5.53 5.80
CA GLN A 117 -21.16 6.84 5.25
C GLN A 117 -20.53 7.75 6.30
N LYS A 118 -21.05 7.73 7.54
CA LYS A 118 -20.47 8.46 8.66
C LYS A 118 -19.03 8.04 8.93
N LYS A 119 -18.77 6.72 9.02
CA LYS A 119 -17.41 6.19 9.23
C LYS A 119 -16.46 6.52 8.09
N ILE A 120 -16.94 6.50 6.84
CA ILE A 120 -16.16 6.94 5.67
C ILE A 120 -15.74 8.41 5.84
N ASN A 121 -16.68 9.29 6.16
CA ASN A 121 -16.39 10.72 6.35
C ASN A 121 -15.41 10.97 7.52
N GLU A 122 -15.55 10.23 8.62
CA GLU A 122 -14.63 10.28 9.76
C GLU A 122 -13.20 9.87 9.36
N LEU A 123 -13.06 8.77 8.60
CA LEU A 123 -11.78 8.30 8.10
C LEU A 123 -11.14 9.27 7.11
N GLU A 124 -11.91 9.86 6.20
CA GLU A 124 -11.43 10.87 5.25
C GLU A 124 -10.89 12.11 5.97
N ASN A 125 -11.61 12.58 7.00
CA ASN A 125 -11.17 13.73 7.79
C ASN A 125 -9.89 13.43 8.57
N LYS A 126 -9.80 12.24 9.19
CA LYS A 126 -8.58 11.80 9.87
C LYS A 126 -7.39 11.70 8.91
N PHE A 127 -7.60 11.11 7.74
CA PHE A 127 -6.55 11.00 6.71
C PHE A 127 -6.05 12.38 6.25
N LYS A 128 -6.96 13.35 6.04
CA LYS A 128 -6.59 14.74 5.71
C LYS A 128 -5.76 15.38 6.83
N GLN A 129 -6.14 15.19 8.08
CA GLN A 129 -5.41 15.72 9.23
C GLN A 129 -4.01 15.12 9.33
N ASP A 130 -3.90 13.79 9.27
CA ASP A 130 -2.63 13.07 9.38
C ASP A 130 -1.69 13.45 8.22
N SER A 131 -2.22 13.61 7.00
CA SER A 131 -1.47 14.08 5.83
C SER A 131 -0.89 15.50 6.04
N GLN A 132 -1.67 16.44 6.59
CA GLN A 132 -1.18 17.80 6.87
C GLN A 132 -0.15 17.83 8.01
N GLN A 133 -0.34 17.00 9.04
CA GLN A 133 0.63 16.86 10.12
C GLN A 133 1.96 16.30 9.61
N MET A 134 1.91 15.26 8.77
CA MET A 134 3.10 14.67 8.16
C MET A 134 3.82 15.69 7.27
N LYS A 135 3.09 16.46 6.47
CA LYS A 135 3.65 17.56 5.66
C LYS A 135 4.39 18.58 6.54
N THR A 136 3.75 19.03 7.62
CA THR A 136 4.34 20.00 8.54
C THR A 136 5.60 19.46 9.21
N GLN A 137 5.58 18.20 9.66
CA GLN A 137 6.75 17.55 10.25
C GLN A 137 7.91 17.42 9.26
N LEU A 138 7.61 17.07 8.00
CA LEU A 138 8.60 16.99 6.94
C LEU A 138 9.24 18.36 6.66
N GLU A 139 8.43 19.42 6.55
CA GLU A 139 8.92 20.79 6.36
C GLU A 139 9.80 21.26 7.51
N LEU A 140 9.42 20.98 8.76
CA LEU A 140 10.20 21.32 9.95
C LEU A 140 11.54 20.57 10.00
N SER A 141 11.53 19.26 9.76
CA SER A 141 12.75 18.45 9.76
C SER A 141 13.71 18.88 8.64
N PHE A 142 13.19 19.17 7.45
CA PHE A 142 13.98 19.66 6.33
C PHE A 142 14.60 21.03 6.63
N LYS A 143 13.82 21.97 7.17
CA LYS A 143 14.31 23.31 7.57
C LYS A 143 15.41 23.22 8.64
N SER A 144 15.22 22.39 9.65
CA SER A 144 16.22 22.17 10.71
C SER A 144 17.52 21.59 10.13
N SER A 145 17.42 20.61 9.23
CA SER A 145 18.58 20.01 8.55
C SER A 145 19.36 21.05 7.72
N LEU A 146 18.66 21.87 6.93
CA LEU A 146 19.27 22.95 6.16
C LEU A 146 19.96 23.99 7.05
N GLN A 147 19.35 24.37 8.17
CA GLN A 147 19.93 25.32 9.11
C GLN A 147 21.19 24.76 9.78
N ASN A 148 21.19 23.47 10.13
CA ASN A 148 22.38 22.80 10.66
C ASN A 148 23.53 22.76 9.63
N GLN A 149 23.22 22.45 8.37
CA GLN A 149 24.22 22.48 7.30
C GLN A 149 24.77 23.89 7.08
N ALA A 150 23.91 24.92 7.07
CA ALA A 150 24.32 26.32 6.96
C ALA A 150 25.28 26.72 8.10
N ASN A 151 24.98 26.31 9.34
CA ASN A 151 25.87 26.55 10.49
C ASN A 151 27.22 25.85 10.34
N VAL A 152 27.22 24.59 9.87
CA VAL A 152 28.47 23.85 9.60
C VAL A 152 29.32 24.54 8.54
N PHE A 153 28.70 25.00 7.44
CA PHE A 153 29.42 25.74 6.40
C PHE A 153 29.95 27.08 6.90
N GLN A 154 29.16 27.83 7.67
CA GLN A 154 29.59 29.10 8.25
C GLN A 154 30.81 28.93 9.17
N ASN A 155 30.83 27.87 9.97
CA ASN A 155 31.96 27.54 10.84
C ASN A 155 33.21 27.20 10.02
N LYS A 156 33.07 26.41 8.94
CA LYS A 156 34.20 26.08 8.03
C LYS A 156 34.76 27.33 7.35
N ILE A 157 33.91 28.25 6.89
CA ILE A 157 34.32 29.53 6.30
C ILE A 157 35.13 30.34 7.32
N SER A 158 34.66 30.44 8.56
CA SER A 158 35.37 31.14 9.63
C SER A 158 36.76 30.52 9.90
N GLN A 159 36.85 29.20 9.96
CA GLN A 159 38.13 28.48 10.13
C GLN A 159 39.09 28.71 8.96
N GLN A 160 38.61 28.66 7.72
CA GLN A 160 39.42 28.93 6.53
C GLN A 160 39.93 30.37 6.51
N ASN A 161 39.09 31.35 6.87
CA ASN A 161 39.49 32.75 6.96
C ASN A 161 40.59 32.95 8.02
N GLN A 162 40.50 32.28 9.16
CA GLN A 162 41.57 32.29 10.16
C GLN A 162 42.88 31.73 9.62
N GLN A 163 42.83 30.64 8.85
CA GLN A 163 44.01 30.04 8.23
C GLN A 163 44.63 30.95 7.16
N ILE A 164 43.81 31.57 6.31
CA ILE A 164 44.25 32.56 5.31
C ILE A 164 44.99 33.72 5.99
N ASN A 165 44.44 34.25 7.09
CA ASN A 165 45.06 35.35 7.82
C ASN A 165 46.42 34.95 8.41
N ARG A 166 46.55 33.71 8.92
CA ARG A 166 47.84 33.18 9.42
C ARG A 166 48.87 33.09 8.30
N LEU A 167 48.53 32.45 7.19
CA LEU A 167 49.44 32.28 6.04
C LEU A 167 49.85 33.62 5.43
N SER A 168 48.92 34.57 5.32
CA SER A 168 49.23 35.91 4.82
C SER A 168 50.27 36.62 5.68
N SER A 169 50.24 36.42 7.01
CA SER A 169 51.23 36.97 7.93
C SER A 169 52.62 36.33 7.79
N GLU A 170 52.71 35.08 7.34
CA GLU A 170 53.97 34.38 7.11
C GLU A 170 54.62 34.79 5.77
N VAL A 171 53.82 34.90 4.71
CA VAL A 171 54.29 35.31 3.37
C VAL A 171 54.78 36.76 3.34
N SER A 172 54.29 37.60 4.24
CA SER A 172 54.68 39.02 4.33
C SER A 172 56.08 39.25 4.95
N LYS A 173 56.75 38.20 5.45
CA LYS A 173 58.11 38.34 5.95
C LYS A 173 59.07 38.33 4.76
N PRO A 174 59.87 39.40 4.54
CA PRO A 174 60.87 39.40 3.48
C PRO A 174 61.78 38.20 3.69
N SER A 175 61.92 37.35 2.67
CA SER A 175 62.75 36.15 2.69
C SER A 175 64.22 36.55 2.73
N THR A 176 64.69 37.01 3.89
CA THR A 176 66.09 37.25 4.12
C THR A 176 66.79 35.92 4.26
N TRP A 177 67.69 35.67 3.30
CA TRP A 177 68.70 34.63 3.39
C TRP A 177 69.33 34.63 4.80
N PRO A 178 69.40 33.47 5.49
CA PRO A 178 69.92 33.40 6.85
C PRO A 178 71.31 34.04 6.95
N ALA A 179 71.63 34.54 8.15
CA ALA A 179 72.95 35.05 8.45
C ALA A 179 73.98 33.91 8.44
N GLY A 180 75.21 34.21 8.04
CA GLY A 180 76.31 33.25 7.96
C GLY A 180 76.95 33.21 6.58
N SER A 181 78.06 32.48 6.48
CA SER A 181 78.83 32.30 5.25
C SER A 181 78.52 30.95 4.63
N TYR A 182 77.95 30.97 3.43
CA TYR A 182 77.60 29.77 2.70
C TYR A 182 77.59 30.04 1.20
N CYS A 183 77.71 28.97 0.44
CA CYS A 183 77.65 29.00 -1.00
C CYS A 183 76.49 28.13 -1.48
N ILE A 184 75.75 28.63 -2.46
CA ILE A 184 74.74 27.86 -3.19
C ILE A 184 75.24 27.58 -4.61
N PHE A 185 74.84 26.47 -5.22
CA PHE A 185 75.19 26.21 -6.62
C PHE A 185 74.59 27.29 -7.52
N ARG A 186 75.42 27.83 -8.41
CA ARG A 186 75.03 28.92 -9.29
C ARG A 186 74.23 28.40 -10.47
N SER A 187 73.09 29.02 -10.74
CA SER A 187 72.31 28.85 -11.97
C SER A 187 71.87 30.24 -12.45
N GLY A 188 72.62 30.82 -13.38
CA GLY A 188 72.40 32.20 -13.85
C GLY A 188 73.10 33.26 -12.99
N SER A 189 72.43 34.37 -12.72
CA SER A 189 72.96 35.45 -11.87
C SER A 189 72.87 35.11 -10.38
N CYS A 190 73.80 35.61 -9.57
CA CYS A 190 73.73 35.41 -8.13
C CYS A 190 72.63 36.28 -7.49
N PRO A 191 71.89 35.76 -6.49
CA PRO A 191 70.94 36.56 -5.73
C PRO A 191 71.60 37.79 -5.08
N PRO A 192 70.84 38.86 -4.76
CA PRO A 192 71.38 40.00 -4.05
C PRO A 192 72.12 39.60 -2.77
N GLY A 193 73.32 40.14 -2.57
CA GLY A 193 74.18 39.82 -1.43
C GLY A 193 75.09 38.60 -1.62
N PHE A 194 75.03 37.89 -2.75
CA PHE A 194 75.95 36.80 -3.08
C PHE A 194 76.91 37.20 -4.20
N VAL A 195 78.15 36.70 -4.12
CA VAL A 195 79.21 36.89 -5.11
C VAL A 195 79.45 35.60 -5.87
N ALA A 196 79.52 35.70 -7.20
CA ALA A 196 79.86 34.55 -8.04
C ALA A 196 81.29 34.07 -7.78
N ARG A 197 81.43 32.77 -7.52
CA ARG A 197 82.71 32.08 -7.39
C ARG A 197 82.72 30.88 -8.33
N GLY A 198 83.89 30.52 -8.83
CA GLY A 198 84.03 29.38 -9.70
C GLY A 198 85.46 28.87 -9.76
N GLY A 199 85.60 27.59 -10.00
CA GLY A 199 86.88 26.92 -10.20
C GLY A 199 86.69 25.60 -10.91
N TYR A 200 87.79 25.07 -11.43
CA TYR A 200 87.79 23.76 -12.07
C TYR A 200 89.02 22.97 -11.64
N ILE A 201 88.87 21.65 -11.63
CA ILE A 201 89.97 20.70 -11.54
C ILE A 201 89.92 19.90 -12.84
N ASN A 202 91.00 19.96 -13.62
CA ASN A 202 91.14 19.21 -14.86
C ASN A 202 91.95 17.94 -14.63
N ALA A 203 91.77 16.95 -15.51
CA ALA A 203 92.57 15.73 -15.53
C ALA A 203 92.60 14.97 -14.18
N ILE A 204 91.48 14.90 -13.47
CA ILE A 204 91.34 14.07 -12.27
C ILE A 204 91.41 12.61 -12.70
N ARG A 205 92.53 11.95 -12.39
CA ARG A 205 92.66 10.50 -12.58
C ARG A 205 91.90 9.78 -11.46
N THR A 206 90.84 9.08 -11.81
CA THR A 206 90.12 8.19 -10.90
C THR A 206 90.78 6.81 -10.89
N TYR A 207 90.91 6.18 -9.71
CA TYR A 207 91.31 4.78 -9.63
C TYR A 207 90.07 3.92 -9.88
N SER A 208 89.89 3.49 -11.12
CA SER A 208 88.74 2.67 -11.53
C SER A 208 89.17 1.53 -12.43
N ALA A 209 88.52 0.36 -12.28
CA ALA A 209 88.69 -0.79 -13.16
C ALA A 209 87.85 -0.70 -14.45
N ASP A 210 86.88 0.23 -14.52
CA ASP A 210 86.04 0.43 -15.71
C ASP A 210 85.66 1.90 -15.99
N ASN A 211 85.12 2.16 -17.17
CA ASN A 211 84.77 3.50 -17.66
C ASN A 211 83.43 4.06 -17.13
N ARG A 212 82.72 3.35 -16.24
CA ARG A 212 81.37 3.72 -15.75
C ARG A 212 81.40 4.58 -14.50
N TYR A 213 82.57 4.74 -13.87
CA TYR A 213 82.73 5.49 -12.62
C TYR A 213 82.65 7.01 -12.78
N ILE A 214 82.80 7.53 -14.01
CA ILE A 214 82.62 8.95 -14.32
C ILE A 214 81.40 9.09 -15.21
N LYS A 215 80.40 9.85 -14.74
CA LYS A 215 79.23 10.22 -15.52
C LYS A 215 79.25 11.73 -15.75
N ALA A 216 79.34 12.14 -17.02
CA ALA A 216 79.23 13.54 -17.36
C ALA A 216 77.84 14.08 -17.00
N MET A 217 77.77 15.27 -16.39
CA MET A 217 76.52 15.93 -16.04
C MET A 217 76.71 17.44 -15.89
N THR A 218 75.64 18.20 -16.07
CA THR A 218 75.59 19.65 -15.83
C THR A 218 74.50 19.94 -14.81
N PHE A 219 74.77 20.83 -13.85
CA PHE A 219 73.81 21.27 -12.84
C PHE A 219 74.01 22.77 -12.56
N GLY A 220 73.05 23.57 -13.04
CA GLY A 220 73.21 25.02 -13.15
C GLY A 220 74.40 25.35 -14.06
N ASN A 221 75.33 26.16 -13.56
CA ASN A 221 76.57 26.49 -14.24
C ASN A 221 77.71 25.48 -13.96
N SER A 222 77.54 24.57 -13.00
CA SER A 222 78.55 23.54 -12.65
C SER A 222 78.43 22.30 -13.53
N GLN A 223 79.51 21.54 -13.68
CA GLN A 223 79.53 20.34 -14.52
C GLN A 223 80.64 19.36 -14.16
N ILE A 224 80.38 18.08 -14.42
CA ILE A 224 81.36 17.00 -14.48
C ILE A 224 81.54 16.63 -15.95
N LYS A 225 82.78 16.62 -16.44
CA LYS A 225 83.10 16.29 -17.84
C LYS A 225 84.05 15.11 -17.91
N CYS A 226 83.94 14.35 -19.00
CA CYS A 226 84.93 13.35 -19.39
C CYS A 226 85.92 14.00 -20.37
N HIS A 227 87.17 13.54 -20.38
CA HIS A 227 88.08 13.85 -21.48
C HIS A 227 87.58 13.08 -22.71
N GLY A 228 87.01 13.78 -23.71
CA GLY A 228 86.34 13.14 -24.85
C GLY A 228 85.04 12.41 -24.46
N SER A 229 84.72 11.31 -25.13
CA SER A 229 83.70 10.37 -24.66
C SER A 229 84.16 9.67 -23.38
N CYS A 230 83.27 9.41 -22.43
CA CYS A 230 83.65 8.79 -21.16
C CYS A 230 84.33 7.42 -21.39
N GLY A 231 85.57 7.30 -20.92
CA GLY A 231 86.43 6.13 -21.13
C GLY A 231 87.39 6.21 -22.33
N GLN A 232 87.26 7.21 -23.22
CA GLN A 232 88.08 7.33 -24.43
C GLN A 232 89.58 7.52 -24.11
N TYR A 233 89.91 8.36 -23.15
CA TYR A 233 91.29 8.67 -22.78
C TYR A 233 91.69 8.10 -21.41
N GLY A 234 91.06 7.02 -20.98
CA GLY A 234 91.25 6.42 -19.66
C GLY A 234 90.38 7.05 -18.57
N PRO A 235 90.72 6.87 -17.27
CA PRO A 235 89.84 7.21 -16.16
C PRO A 235 89.97 8.68 -15.72
N TYR A 236 90.03 9.62 -16.67
CA TYR A 236 90.20 11.06 -16.39
C TYR A 236 88.87 11.82 -16.49
N ALA A 237 88.62 12.67 -15.50
CA ALA A 237 87.48 13.58 -15.43
C ALA A 237 87.91 15.04 -15.23
N GLU A 238 87.01 15.97 -15.56
CA GLU A 238 87.08 17.36 -15.11
C GLU A 238 85.89 17.65 -14.22
N LEU A 239 86.11 18.44 -13.17
CA LEU A 239 85.07 18.92 -12.28
C LEU A 239 85.11 20.45 -12.26
N HIS A 240 84.04 21.08 -12.74
CA HIS A 240 83.87 22.53 -12.78
C HIS A 240 82.78 22.90 -11.79
N ILE A 241 83.12 23.66 -10.76
CA ILE A 241 82.18 24.06 -9.70
C ILE A 241 82.00 25.57 -9.76
N TYR A 242 80.76 26.01 -9.92
CA TYR A 242 80.34 27.41 -9.88
C TYR A 242 79.28 27.61 -8.80
N THR A 243 79.52 28.57 -7.92
CA THR A 243 78.67 28.86 -6.78
C THR A 243 78.42 30.37 -6.65
N CYS A 244 77.40 30.71 -5.88
CA CYS A 244 77.16 32.05 -5.37
C CYS A 244 77.41 31.99 -3.87
N CYS A 245 78.36 32.77 -3.35
CA CYS A 245 78.75 32.76 -1.94
C CYS A 245 78.40 34.10 -1.27
N LYS A 246 77.85 34.01 -0.06
CA LYS A 246 77.54 35.15 0.82
C LYS A 246 78.58 35.24 1.93
#